data_AF-A0A2W6ZRJ8-F1
#
_entry.id   AF-A0A2W6ZRJ8-F1
#
_cell.length_a   1.000
_cell.length_b   1.000
_cell.length_c   1.000
_cell.angle_alpha   90.00
_cell.angle_beta   90.00
_cell.angle_gamma   90.00
#
_symmetry.space_group_name_H-M   'P 1'
#
loop_
_entity.id
_entity.type
_entity.pdbx_description
1 polymer ?
#
loop_
_entity_poly.entity_id
_entity_poly.type
_entity_poly.pdbx_seq_one_letter_code
_entity_poly.pdbx_strand_id
1 'polypeptide(L)'
;MKPEQDPIMIARVLVLGASMLIGSAGAQAQKSCPLLVPREEAFLQPKRLPPAQVPAKNAAGCLSPADAIYAPDGCPLRLCPRPTRGIEL
;
A
#
# COMPACT_ATOMS: atom_id res chain seq x y z
N MET A 1 29.46 -19.58 -52.89
CA MET A 1 28.26 -20.22 -52.31
C MET A 1 27.80 -19.36 -51.16
N LYS A 2 26.64 -18.72 -51.28
CA LYS A 2 26.09 -17.76 -50.32
C LYS A 2 24.75 -18.35 -49.87
N PRO A 3 24.56 -18.70 -48.59
CA PRO A 3 23.28 -19.25 -48.17
C PRO A 3 22.26 -18.12 -48.04
N GLU A 4 21.23 -18.25 -48.86
CA GLU A 4 19.94 -17.55 -48.89
C GLU A 4 19.21 -17.81 -47.55
N GLN A 5 18.74 -16.74 -46.90
CA GLN A 5 18.03 -16.81 -45.62
C GLN A 5 16.52 -16.83 -45.88
N ASP A 6 15.91 -18.01 -45.81
CA ASP A 6 14.46 -18.23 -45.86
C ASP A 6 13.80 -17.90 -44.50
N PRO A 7 12.86 -16.94 -44.41
CA PRO A 7 12.35 -16.42 -43.13
C PRO A 7 11.18 -17.22 -42.50
N ILE A 8 10.88 -18.45 -42.92
CA ILE A 8 9.59 -19.11 -42.58
C ILE A 8 9.65 -20.16 -41.44
N MET A 9 10.83 -20.56 -40.95
CA MET A 9 10.97 -21.66 -39.97
C MET A 9 11.48 -21.24 -38.58
N ILE A 10 11.08 -20.08 -38.05
CA ILE A 10 11.29 -19.74 -36.61
C ILE A 10 9.94 -19.49 -35.91
N ALA A 11 8.89 -20.16 -36.40
CA ALA A 11 7.66 -20.34 -35.65
C ALA A 11 7.71 -21.73 -35.02
N ARG A 12 7.85 -21.77 -33.69
CA ARG A 12 7.94 -22.96 -32.80
C ARG A 12 9.36 -23.36 -32.45
N VAL A 13 9.78 -22.94 -31.26
CA VAL A 13 10.40 -23.76 -30.19
C VAL A 13 11.13 -22.79 -29.27
N LEU A 14 10.49 -22.43 -28.15
CA LEU A 14 11.06 -22.42 -26.80
C LEU A 14 10.09 -21.71 -25.84
N VAL A 15 9.32 -22.56 -25.16
CA VAL A 15 8.82 -22.29 -23.81
C VAL A 15 10.05 -22.12 -22.92
N LEU A 16 10.11 -21.01 -22.17
CA LEU A 16 10.63 -20.82 -20.81
C LEU A 16 11.33 -19.46 -20.67
N GLY A 17 10.75 -18.61 -19.80
CA GLY A 17 11.51 -17.59 -19.08
C GLY A 17 11.40 -16.17 -19.62
N ALA A 18 10.36 -15.45 -19.18
CA ALA A 18 10.41 -14.01 -18.84
C ALA A 18 9.01 -13.50 -18.47
N SER A 19 8.44 -13.94 -17.34
CA SER A 19 7.36 -13.17 -16.72
C SER A 19 7.99 -12.02 -15.95
N MET A 20 8.37 -10.95 -16.68
CA MET A 20 8.59 -9.65 -16.06
C MET A 20 7.26 -9.22 -15.44
N LEU A 21 7.15 -9.37 -14.13
CA LEU A 21 6.15 -8.66 -13.33
C LEU A 21 6.48 -7.17 -13.42
N ILE A 22 5.95 -6.51 -14.45
CA ILE A 22 5.94 -5.05 -14.56
C ILE A 22 4.98 -4.56 -13.47
N GLY A 23 5.51 -4.46 -12.24
CA GLY A 23 4.88 -3.74 -11.15
C GLY A 23 4.83 -2.27 -11.56
N SER A 24 3.71 -1.86 -12.15
CA SER A 24 3.41 -0.46 -12.36
C SER A 24 3.24 0.19 -10.99
N ALA A 25 4.32 0.66 -10.39
CA ALA A 25 4.28 1.57 -9.25
C ALA A 25 3.72 2.89 -9.77
N GLY A 26 2.39 2.94 -9.95
CA GLY A 26 1.69 4.17 -10.22
C GLY A 26 1.96 5.11 -9.07
N ALA A 27 2.85 6.08 -9.29
CA ALA A 27 2.99 7.24 -8.43
C ALA A 27 1.69 8.05 -8.56
N GLN A 28 0.65 7.59 -7.88
CA GLN A 28 -0.57 8.38 -7.71
C GLN A 28 -0.14 9.66 -7.01
N ALA A 29 -0.43 10.81 -7.65
CA ALA A 29 -0.27 12.12 -7.06
C ALA A 29 -0.68 12.06 -5.58
N GLN A 30 0.23 12.45 -4.69
CA GLN A 30 0.04 12.32 -3.24
C GLN A 30 -1.13 13.19 -2.78
N LYS A 31 -2.36 12.68 -2.94
CA LYS A 31 -3.53 13.24 -2.30
C LYS A 31 -3.27 13.18 -0.80
N SER A 32 -3.30 14.32 -0.13
CA SER A 32 -3.21 14.39 1.33
C SER A 32 -4.31 13.53 1.94
N CYS A 33 -4.00 12.82 3.03
CA CYS A 33 -5.02 12.05 3.72
C CYS A 33 -6.10 12.96 4.33
N PRO A 34 -7.34 12.47 4.47
CA PRO A 34 -8.35 13.15 5.25
C PRO A 34 -7.85 13.40 6.68
N LEU A 35 -8.17 14.57 7.23
CA LEU A 35 -7.88 14.88 8.62
C LEU A 35 -8.87 14.12 9.52
N LEU A 36 -8.34 13.50 10.57
CA LEU A 36 -9.10 12.84 11.64
C LEU A 36 -9.16 13.69 12.91
N VAL A 37 -8.31 14.71 12.98
CA VAL A 37 -8.20 15.68 14.09
C VAL A 37 -8.61 17.07 13.61
N PRO A 38 -9.01 17.98 14.52
CA PRO A 38 -9.21 19.39 14.18
C PRO A 38 -7.99 19.98 13.47
N ARG A 39 -8.21 20.99 12.62
CA ARG A 39 -7.14 21.58 11.79
C ARG A 39 -6.03 22.18 12.65
N GLU A 40 -6.40 22.76 13.78
CA GLU A 40 -5.51 23.37 14.77
C GLU A 40 -4.58 22.33 15.41
N GLU A 41 -4.99 21.06 15.39
CA GLU A 41 -4.28 19.90 15.94
C GLU A 41 -3.68 19.01 14.85
N ALA A 42 -3.59 19.48 13.59
CA ALA A 42 -3.12 18.66 12.47
C ALA A 42 -1.71 18.06 12.66
N PHE A 43 -0.90 18.60 13.57
CA PHE A 43 0.39 18.02 13.96
C PHE A 43 0.26 16.66 14.69
N LEU A 44 -0.91 16.36 15.28
CA LEU A 44 -1.26 15.08 15.88
C LEU A 44 -1.81 14.07 14.86
N GLN A 45 -2.00 14.48 13.61
CA GLN A 45 -2.51 13.60 12.55
C GLN A 45 -1.54 12.43 12.32
N PRO A 46 -2.00 11.17 12.40
CA PRO A 46 -1.20 10.02 12.01
C PRO A 46 -0.77 10.14 10.55
N LYS A 47 0.52 9.89 10.28
CA LYS A 47 1.08 10.00 8.94
C LYS A 47 0.62 8.85 8.06
N ARG A 48 0.53 9.09 6.75
CA ARG A 48 0.31 8.02 5.77
C ARG A 48 1.39 6.95 5.91
N LEU A 49 0.99 5.69 5.90
CA LEU A 49 1.91 4.56 5.81
C LEU A 49 2.11 4.14 4.36
N PRO A 50 3.25 3.55 4.00
CA PRO A 50 3.38 2.83 2.73
C PRO A 50 2.33 1.71 2.67
N PRO A 51 1.60 1.52 1.55
CA PRO A 51 0.58 0.49 1.42
C PRO A 51 1.04 -0.92 1.85
N ALA A 52 2.29 -1.27 1.57
CA ALA A 52 2.88 -2.55 1.96
C ALA A 52 3.00 -2.76 3.49
N GLN A 53 3.00 -1.69 4.29
CA GLN A 53 3.10 -1.75 5.75
C GLN A 53 1.74 -1.80 6.45
N VAL A 54 0.66 -1.44 5.74
CA VAL A 54 -0.71 -1.38 6.30
C VAL A 54 -1.16 -2.72 6.88
N PRO A 55 -1.01 -3.88 6.20
CA PRO A 55 -1.50 -5.15 6.74
C PRO A 55 -0.83 -5.52 8.07
N ALA A 56 0.50 -5.36 8.14
CA ALA A 56 1.25 -5.65 9.37
C ALA A 56 0.87 -4.69 10.51
N LYS A 57 0.75 -3.38 10.22
CA LYS A 57 0.31 -2.40 11.23
C LYS A 57 -1.10 -2.70 11.74
N ASN A 58 -2.05 -2.94 10.85
CA ASN A 58 -3.43 -3.22 11.24
C ASN A 58 -3.53 -4.56 11.99
N ALA A 59 -2.73 -5.56 11.64
CA ALA A 59 -2.68 -6.85 12.35
C ALA A 59 -2.10 -6.74 13.77
N ALA A 60 -1.15 -5.83 14.00
CA ALA A 60 -0.64 -5.52 15.33
C ALA A 60 -1.71 -4.86 16.23
N GLY A 61 -2.79 -4.34 15.63
CA GLY A 61 -3.86 -3.68 16.35
C GLY A 61 -3.48 -2.31 16.93
N CYS A 62 -4.27 -1.87 17.90
CA CYS A 62 -4.07 -0.62 18.61
C CYS A 62 -3.13 -0.84 19.80
N LEU A 63 -1.88 -0.39 19.68
CA LEU A 63 -0.88 -0.49 20.75
C LEU A 63 -0.96 0.70 21.71
N SER A 64 -1.50 1.82 21.25
CA SER A 64 -1.75 3.02 22.05
C SER A 64 -2.98 3.81 21.54
N PRO A 65 -3.54 4.73 22.33
CA PRO A 65 -4.60 5.62 21.87
C PRO A 65 -4.18 6.61 20.79
N ALA A 66 -2.88 6.81 20.60
CA ALA A 66 -2.32 7.64 19.54
C ALA A 66 -2.18 6.88 18.21
N ASP A 67 -2.39 5.56 18.20
CA ASP A 67 -2.42 4.78 16.98
C ASP A 67 -3.67 5.06 16.13
N ALA A 68 -3.64 4.56 14.90
CA ALA A 68 -4.76 4.62 13.98
C ALA A 68 -4.91 3.31 13.20
N ILE A 69 -6.11 3.09 12.69
CA ILE A 69 -6.41 2.05 11.70
C ILE A 69 -6.29 2.67 10.31
N TYR A 70 -5.61 1.97 9.40
CA TYR A 70 -5.27 2.47 8.07
C TYR A 70 -6.05 1.77 6.96
N ALA A 71 -6.42 2.52 5.92
CA ALA A 71 -6.94 1.98 4.66
C ALA A 71 -5.81 1.39 3.80
N PRO A 72 -6.14 0.57 2.77
CA PRO A 72 -5.13 -0.03 1.87
C PRO A 72 -4.24 0.98 1.14
N ASP A 73 -4.69 2.22 0.97
CA ASP A 73 -3.91 3.32 0.37
C ASP A 73 -2.90 3.95 1.36
N GLY A 74 -2.89 3.46 2.61
CA GLY A 74 -2.03 3.96 3.67
C GLY A 74 -2.57 5.17 4.40
N CYS A 75 -3.75 5.70 4.06
CA CYS A 75 -4.35 6.79 4.83
C CYS A 75 -4.99 6.28 6.13
N PRO A 76 -4.85 7.02 7.24
CA PRO A 76 -5.56 6.68 8.46
C PRO A 76 -7.06 6.90 8.26
N LEU A 77 -7.86 5.91 8.65
CA LEU A 77 -9.34 5.94 8.59
C LEU A 77 -9.94 6.44 9.89
N ARG A 78 -9.35 6.06 11.03
CA ARG A 78 -9.79 6.45 12.37
C ARG A 78 -8.68 6.29 13.38
N LEU A 79 -8.69 7.12 14.41
CA LEU A 79 -7.85 6.94 15.59
C LEU A 79 -8.30 5.69 16.35
N CYS A 80 -7.34 5.03 17.01
CA CYS A 80 -7.62 3.95 17.92
C CYS A 80 -8.44 4.44 19.12
N PRO A 81 -9.39 3.64 19.63
CA PRO A 81 -10.19 4.04 20.78
C PRO A 81 -9.28 4.29 21.98
N ARG A 82 -9.60 5.35 22.75
CA ARG A 82 -9.03 5.48 24.09
C ARG A 82 -9.54 4.30 24.92
N PRO A 83 -8.71 3.69 25.79
CA PRO A 83 -9.21 2.75 26.77
C PRO A 83 -10.28 3.49 27.57
N THR A 84 -11.53 3.06 27.43
CA THR A 84 -12.58 3.39 28.36
C THR A 84 -12.11 2.87 29.70
N ARG A 85 -11.56 3.75 30.55
CA ARG A 85 -11.42 3.44 31.97
C ARG A 85 -12.83 3.05 32.41
N GLY A 86 -13.01 1.79 32.81
CA GLY A 86 -14.30 1.27 33.22
C GLY A 86 -14.86 2.17 34.32
N ILE A 87 -15.81 3.00 33.96
CA ILE A 87 -16.85 3.44 34.88
C ILE A 87 -18.01 2.50 34.61
N GLU A 88 -17.98 1.34 35.26
CA GLU A 88 -19.23 0.67 35.60
C GLU A 88 -20.01 1.65 36.48
N LEU A 89 -21.19 2.05 36.01
CA LEU A 89 -22.21 2.76 36.78
C LEU A 89 -23.00 1.74 37.60
#